data_AF-A0A7G8EF28-F1
#
_entry.id   AF-A0A7G8EF28-F1
#
_cell.length_a   1.000
_cell.length_b   1.000
_cell.length_c   1.000
_cell.angle_alpha   90.00
_cell.angle_beta   90.00
_cell.angle_gamma   90.00
#
_symmetry.space_group_name_H-M   'P 1'
#
loop_
_entity.id
_entity.type
_entity.pdbx_description
1 polymer ?
#
loop_
_entity_poly.entity_id
_entity_poly.type
_entity_poly.pdbx_seq_one_letter_code
_entity_poly.pdbx_strand_id
1 'polypeptide(L)'
;MAAPLATLSLLLAGPAVLAQGAAKPQTKPASDSDIFLYRGMGSSYVCNARTAGVEFPKAVGIAAATYVQLLNGRHGGLVASTGNKKLTNEQLFAGAEFQIITGALQFCPDKVPADVKTKVEEAIKKQQAGG
;
A
#
# COMPACT_ATOMS: atom_id res chain seq x y z
N MET A 1 -45.54 -31.63 -31.40
CA MET A 1 -44.26 -32.35 -31.64
C MET A 1 -43.28 -31.81 -30.59
N ALA A 2 -43.22 -32.43 -29.41
CA ALA A 2 -42.24 -33.47 -29.04
C ALA A 2 -40.80 -32.89 -29.01
N ALA A 3 -40.36 -32.34 -27.89
CA ALA A 3 -39.62 -32.99 -26.79
C ALA A 3 -38.08 -32.74 -26.92
N PRO A 4 -37.23 -33.06 -25.92
CA PRO A 4 -36.66 -32.06 -25.01
C PRO A 4 -35.14 -32.30 -24.73
N LEU A 5 -34.60 -31.65 -23.68
CA LEU A 5 -33.42 -32.01 -22.87
C LEU A 5 -32.16 -32.58 -23.56
N ALA A 6 -31.05 -31.83 -23.47
CA ALA A 6 -29.75 -32.40 -23.16
C ALA A 6 -28.88 -31.40 -22.37
N THR A 7 -29.10 -31.37 -21.07
CA THR A 7 -28.10 -31.01 -20.06
C THR A 7 -26.91 -31.97 -20.15
N LEU A 8 -25.71 -31.53 -20.57
CA LEU A 8 -24.44 -32.11 -20.13
C LEU A 8 -23.23 -31.33 -20.65
N SER A 9 -22.53 -30.62 -19.77
CA SER A 9 -21.06 -30.62 -19.66
C SER A 9 -20.67 -29.85 -18.38
N LEU A 10 -21.15 -30.35 -17.25
CA LEU A 10 -20.43 -30.20 -16.00
C LEU A 10 -19.40 -31.35 -15.96
N LEU A 11 -18.18 -31.05 -15.49
CA LEU A 11 -17.07 -31.96 -15.15
C LEU A 11 -15.90 -32.03 -16.15
N LEU A 12 -15.08 -30.96 -16.16
CA LEU A 12 -13.62 -31.12 -16.05
C LEU A 12 -13.08 -30.18 -14.96
N ALA A 13 -13.65 -30.29 -13.75
CA ALA A 13 -12.93 -29.88 -12.55
C ALA A 13 -11.88 -30.96 -12.26
N GLY A 14 -10.75 -30.90 -12.96
CA GLY A 14 -9.58 -31.69 -12.60
C GLY A 14 -9.13 -31.32 -11.18
N PRO A 15 -8.54 -32.25 -10.40
CA PRO A 15 -8.13 -32.02 -9.01
C PRO A 15 -7.02 -30.95 -8.84
N ALA A 16 -6.61 -30.26 -9.92
CA ALA A 16 -5.67 -29.15 -9.87
C ALA A 16 -6.25 -27.85 -9.27
N VAL A 17 -7.58 -27.75 -9.10
CA VAL A 17 -8.25 -26.53 -8.56
C VAL A 17 -8.23 -26.47 -7.02
N LEU A 18 -7.50 -27.34 -6.31
CA LEU A 18 -7.41 -27.30 -4.84
C LEU A 18 -5.97 -27.29 -4.30
N ALA A 19 -4.96 -27.04 -5.14
CA ALA A 19 -3.56 -26.94 -4.73
C ALA A 19 -3.06 -25.50 -4.51
N GLN A 20 -3.95 -24.55 -4.17
CA GLN A 20 -3.53 -23.34 -3.45
C GLN A 20 -3.33 -23.68 -1.97
N GLY A 21 -2.55 -24.74 -1.71
CA GLY A 21 -2.07 -25.05 -0.38
C GLY A 21 -1.31 -23.83 0.12
N ALA A 22 -1.66 -23.37 1.31
CA ALA A 22 -1.01 -22.29 2.03
C ALA A 22 0.49 -22.55 2.13
N ALA A 23 1.25 -22.18 1.10
CA ALA A 23 2.63 -21.82 1.27
C ALA A 23 2.56 -20.66 2.26
N LYS A 24 2.92 -20.91 3.53
CA LYS A 24 3.22 -19.83 4.47
C LYS A 24 4.20 -18.96 3.71
N PRO A 25 3.85 -17.73 3.30
CA PRO A 25 4.79 -16.90 2.60
C PRO A 25 6.02 -16.83 3.50
N GLN A 26 7.18 -17.22 2.99
CA GLN A 26 8.43 -16.76 3.59
C GLN A 26 8.38 -15.25 3.44
N THR A 27 7.81 -14.57 4.44
CA THR A 27 7.62 -13.13 4.42
C THR A 27 8.98 -12.51 4.59
N LYS A 28 9.67 -12.31 3.47
CA LYS A 28 10.89 -11.50 3.44
C LYS A 28 10.49 -10.08 3.84
N PRO A 29 11.27 -9.42 4.72
CA PRO A 29 11.07 -8.01 4.98
C PRO A 29 10.97 -7.21 3.68
N ALA A 30 10.11 -6.19 3.67
CA ALA A 30 10.01 -5.28 2.53
C ALA A 30 11.39 -4.65 2.29
N SER A 31 11.92 -4.85 1.09
CA SER A 31 13.19 -4.29 0.67
C SER A 31 13.05 -2.79 0.35
N ASP A 32 14.17 -2.09 0.21
CA ASP A 32 14.12 -0.66 -0.16
C ASP A 32 13.47 -0.43 -1.52
N SER A 33 13.57 -1.38 -2.46
CA SER A 33 12.88 -1.31 -3.75
C SER A 33 11.37 -1.54 -3.61
N ASP A 34 10.93 -2.42 -2.72
CA ASP A 34 9.50 -2.57 -2.38
C ASP A 34 8.96 -1.26 -1.77
N ILE A 35 9.69 -0.69 -0.81
CA ILE A 35 9.33 0.57 -0.15
C ILE A 35 9.26 1.73 -1.16
N PHE A 36 10.26 1.83 -2.04
CA PHE A 36 10.27 2.83 -3.11
C PHE A 36 9.06 2.69 -4.05
N LEU A 37 8.75 1.45 -4.46
CA LEU A 37 7.59 1.16 -5.30
C LEU A 37 6.28 1.55 -4.60
N TYR A 38 6.07 1.11 -3.36
CA TYR A 38 4.83 1.38 -2.62
C TYR A 38 4.65 2.88 -2.33
N ARG A 39 5.74 3.58 -2.01
CA ARG A 39 5.76 5.04 -1.91
C ARG A 39 5.33 5.70 -3.22
N GLY A 40 5.95 5.31 -4.34
CA GLY A 40 5.63 5.83 -5.66
C GLY A 40 4.15 5.63 -6.03
N MET A 41 3.64 4.43 -5.82
CA MET A 41 2.22 4.09 -6.05
C MET A 41 1.28 4.92 -5.17
N GLY A 42 1.53 4.99 -3.87
CA GLY A 42 0.68 5.71 -2.94
C GLY A 42 0.68 7.22 -3.20
N SER A 43 1.85 7.81 -3.46
CA SER A 43 1.95 9.23 -3.83
C SER A 43 1.25 9.54 -5.15
N SER A 44 1.44 8.69 -6.18
CA SER A 44 0.74 8.84 -7.46
C SER A 44 -0.78 8.75 -7.30
N TYR A 45 -1.26 7.80 -6.48
CA TYR A 45 -2.68 7.70 -6.16
C TYR A 45 -3.19 8.98 -5.51
N VAL A 46 -2.48 9.53 -4.51
CA VAL A 46 -2.88 10.80 -3.89
C VAL A 46 -2.98 11.91 -4.92
N CYS A 47 -1.98 12.08 -5.80
CA CYS A 47 -2.01 13.10 -6.85
C CYS A 47 -3.26 12.97 -7.76
N ASN A 48 -3.55 11.76 -8.21
CA ASN A 48 -4.68 11.48 -9.09
C ASN A 48 -6.02 11.64 -8.39
N ALA A 49 -6.14 11.12 -7.17
CA ALA A 49 -7.35 11.22 -6.36
C ALA A 49 -7.68 12.68 -6.02
N ARG A 50 -6.67 13.49 -5.67
CA ARG A 50 -6.83 14.93 -5.45
C ARG A 50 -7.28 15.66 -6.71
N THR A 51 -6.74 15.29 -7.86
CA THR A 51 -7.17 15.84 -9.16
C THR A 51 -8.63 15.46 -9.47
N ALA A 52 -9.07 14.29 -9.04
CA ALA A 52 -10.46 13.83 -9.14
C ALA A 52 -11.38 14.38 -8.03
N GLY A 53 -10.92 15.30 -7.18
CA GLY A 53 -11.73 15.95 -6.14
C GLY A 53 -11.89 15.16 -4.84
N VAL A 54 -11.10 14.11 -4.62
CA VAL A 54 -11.09 13.40 -3.33
C VAL A 54 -10.39 14.25 -2.27
N GLU A 55 -11.00 14.40 -1.09
CA GLU A 55 -10.41 15.11 0.05
C GLU A 55 -9.03 14.58 0.45
N PHE A 56 -8.10 15.48 0.81
CA PHE A 56 -6.71 15.11 1.04
C PHE A 56 -6.49 14.05 2.13
N PRO A 57 -7.07 14.19 3.34
CA PRO A 57 -6.94 13.16 4.36
C PRO A 57 -7.50 11.81 3.91
N LYS A 58 -8.59 11.83 3.14
CA LYS A 58 -9.20 10.60 2.59
C LYS A 58 -8.31 9.94 1.55
N ALA A 59 -7.72 10.72 0.64
CA ALA A 59 -6.81 10.20 -0.38
C ALA A 59 -5.56 9.57 0.25
N VAL A 60 -4.95 10.24 1.24
CA VAL A 60 -3.80 9.73 1.98
C VAL A 60 -4.16 8.48 2.77
N GLY A 61 -5.28 8.49 3.50
CA GLY A 61 -5.72 7.34 4.30
C GLY A 61 -5.97 6.08 3.45
N ILE A 62 -6.58 6.23 2.28
CA ILE A 62 -6.76 5.10 1.34
C ILE A 62 -5.41 4.59 0.86
N ALA A 63 -4.52 5.48 0.39
CA ALA A 63 -3.19 5.10 -0.09
C ALA A 63 -2.36 4.40 1.00
N ALA A 64 -2.38 4.93 2.23
CA ALA A 64 -1.68 4.36 3.37
C ALA A 64 -2.25 2.99 3.75
N ALA A 65 -3.57 2.83 3.78
CA ALA A 65 -4.19 1.53 4.04
C ALA A 65 -3.81 0.49 2.98
N THR A 66 -3.76 0.86 1.70
CA THR A 66 -3.28 -0.03 0.63
C THR A 66 -1.81 -0.39 0.81
N TYR A 67 -0.96 0.59 1.12
CA TYR A 67 0.46 0.36 1.42
C TYR A 67 0.61 -0.64 2.59
N VAL A 68 -0.03 -0.37 3.73
CA VAL A 68 0.06 -1.23 4.93
C VAL A 68 -0.49 -2.64 4.66
N GLN A 69 -1.53 -2.78 3.84
CA GLN A 69 -2.01 -4.11 3.42
C GLN A 69 -0.95 -4.87 2.61
N LEU A 70 -0.19 -4.21 1.74
CA LEU A 70 0.92 -4.84 1.01
C LEU A 70 2.04 -5.25 1.97
N LEU A 71 2.40 -4.40 2.94
CA LEU A 71 3.40 -4.73 3.96
C LEU A 71 2.98 -5.92 4.82
N ASN A 72 1.74 -5.95 5.28
CA ASN A 72 1.25 -7.06 6.10
C ASN A 72 1.08 -8.34 5.28
N GLY A 73 0.45 -8.25 4.10
CA GLY A 73 0.11 -9.41 3.28
C GLY A 73 1.33 -10.07 2.62
N ARG A 74 2.26 -9.27 2.08
CA ARG A 74 3.43 -9.78 1.36
C ARG A 74 4.67 -9.93 2.25
N HIS A 75 4.82 -9.07 3.25
CA HIS A 75 6.05 -8.95 4.05
C HIS A 75 5.83 -9.22 5.55
N GLY A 76 4.62 -9.61 5.97
CA GLY A 76 4.34 -9.96 7.36
C GLY A 76 4.45 -8.78 8.35
N GLY A 77 4.46 -7.54 7.83
CA GLY A 77 4.69 -6.33 8.62
C GLY A 77 6.17 -6.06 8.92
N LEU A 78 7.09 -6.69 8.19
CA LEU A 78 8.54 -6.51 8.33
C LEU A 78 9.06 -5.56 7.25
N VAL A 79 9.98 -4.67 7.63
CA VAL A 79 10.66 -3.73 6.73
C VAL A 79 12.17 -3.86 6.95
N ALA A 80 12.95 -4.05 5.88
CA ALA A 80 14.37 -4.38 5.97
C ALA A 80 15.19 -3.33 6.74
N SER A 81 14.87 -2.04 6.56
CA SER A 81 15.54 -0.93 7.26
C SER A 81 15.34 -0.94 8.78
N THR A 82 14.38 -1.73 9.29
CA THR A 82 14.14 -1.93 10.72
C THR A 82 14.70 -3.27 11.23
N GLY A 83 15.49 -3.95 10.41
CA GLY A 83 16.00 -5.29 10.68
C GLY A 83 14.86 -6.31 10.80
N ASN A 84 14.92 -7.15 11.85
CA ASN A 84 13.90 -8.17 12.11
C ASN A 84 12.75 -7.67 13.01
N LYS A 85 12.71 -6.37 13.32
CA LYS A 85 11.66 -5.81 14.16
C LYS A 85 10.36 -5.72 13.36
N LYS A 86 9.34 -6.44 13.81
CA LYS A 86 7.98 -6.24 13.31
C LYS A 86 7.43 -4.91 13.82
N LEU A 87 6.97 -4.09 12.90
CA LEU A 87 6.33 -2.82 13.23
C LEU A 87 4.85 -3.05 13.59
N THR A 88 4.32 -2.22 14.50
CA THR A 88 2.88 -2.19 14.77
C THR A 88 2.14 -1.59 13.58
N ASN A 89 0.84 -1.87 13.43
CA ASN A 89 0.04 -1.24 12.39
C ASN A 89 0.09 0.28 12.48
N GLU A 90 0.03 0.85 13.69
CA GLU A 90 0.16 2.29 13.91
C GLU A 90 1.49 2.84 13.36
N GLN A 91 2.61 2.16 13.63
CA GLN A 91 3.92 2.52 13.08
C GLN A 91 3.98 2.41 11.55
N LEU A 92 3.38 1.36 10.99
CA LEU A 92 3.30 1.14 9.55
C LEU A 92 2.46 2.22 8.88
N PHE A 93 1.32 2.60 9.46
CA PHE A 93 0.46 3.67 8.95
C PHE A 93 1.17 5.03 9.02
N ALA A 94 1.74 5.39 10.17
CA ALA A 94 2.46 6.66 10.30
C ALA A 94 3.64 6.76 9.31
N GLY A 95 4.39 5.68 9.13
CA GLY A 95 5.47 5.59 8.15
C GLY A 95 4.97 5.69 6.71
N ALA A 96 3.90 4.96 6.36
CA ALA A 96 3.31 4.98 5.03
C ALA A 96 2.76 6.36 4.68
N GLU A 97 2.00 6.99 5.58
CA GLU A 97 1.46 8.34 5.40
C GLU A 97 2.58 9.35 5.17
N PHE A 98 3.62 9.33 6.01
CA PHE A 98 4.76 10.23 5.85
C PHE A 98 5.47 10.05 4.50
N GLN A 99 5.74 8.80 4.09
CA GLN A 99 6.36 8.51 2.80
C GLN A 99 5.49 8.94 1.61
N ILE A 100 4.18 8.69 1.69
CA ILE A 100 3.21 9.03 0.65
C ILE A 100 3.10 10.55 0.52
N ILE A 101 2.96 11.28 1.64
CA ILE A 101 2.84 12.74 1.63
C ILE A 101 4.13 13.38 1.10
N THR A 102 5.30 12.93 1.57
CA THR A 102 6.59 13.45 1.08
C THR A 102 6.81 13.15 -0.40
N GLY A 103 6.38 11.99 -0.91
CA GLY A 103 6.39 11.73 -2.35
C GLY A 103 5.37 12.57 -3.12
N ALA A 104 4.19 12.83 -2.56
CA ALA A 104 3.20 13.71 -3.18
C ALA A 104 3.69 15.16 -3.26
N LEU A 105 4.44 15.63 -2.26
CA LEU A 105 5.13 16.92 -2.31
C LEU A 105 6.14 17.02 -3.47
N GLN A 106 6.78 15.90 -3.84
CA GLN A 106 7.70 15.84 -4.97
C GLN A 106 6.99 15.77 -6.32
N PHE A 107 5.90 15.01 -6.42
CA PHE A 107 5.24 14.74 -7.71
C PHE A 107 4.11 15.71 -8.05
N CYS A 108 3.36 16.19 -7.07
CA CYS A 108 2.20 17.06 -7.25
C CYS A 108 2.06 18.06 -6.09
N PRO A 109 3.05 18.96 -5.88
CA PRO A 109 3.05 19.86 -4.74
C PRO A 109 1.79 20.73 -4.66
N ASP A 110 1.18 21.11 -5.78
CA ASP A 110 -0.06 21.89 -5.84
C ASP A 110 -1.27 21.16 -5.26
N LYS A 111 -1.25 19.81 -5.19
CA LYS A 111 -2.34 18.99 -4.64
C LYS A 111 -2.24 18.73 -3.15
N VAL A 112 -1.11 19.08 -2.53
CA VAL A 112 -0.87 18.95 -1.09
C VAL A 112 -1.25 20.27 -0.38
N PRO A 113 -2.10 20.25 0.66
CA PRO A 113 -2.46 21.44 1.42
C PRO A 113 -1.25 22.14 2.04
N ALA A 114 -1.26 23.48 2.05
CA ALA A 114 -0.14 24.31 2.53
C ALA A 114 0.23 23.99 3.99
N ASP A 115 -0.76 23.82 4.87
CA ASP A 115 -0.54 23.49 6.28
C ASP A 115 0.16 22.12 6.46
N VAL A 116 -0.18 21.15 5.62
CA VAL A 116 0.48 19.83 5.59
C VAL A 116 1.93 19.96 5.12
N LYS A 117 2.21 20.79 4.10
CA LYS A 117 3.59 21.03 3.66
C LYS A 117 4.46 21.57 4.80
N THR A 118 3.97 22.61 5.48
CA THR A 118 4.67 23.23 6.61
C THR A 118 4.95 22.21 7.71
N LYS A 119 3.95 21.40 8.09
CA LYS A 119 4.12 20.35 9.11
C LYS A 119 5.18 19.32 8.72
N VAL A 120 5.23 18.92 7.46
CA VAL A 120 6.23 17.96 6.96
C VAL A 120 7.62 18.59 6.97
N GLU A 121 7.77 19.83 6.52
CA GLU A 121 9.05 20.55 6.56
C GLU A 121 9.58 20.72 8.00
N GLU A 122 8.70 21.07 8.95
CA GLU A 122 9.04 21.15 10.36
C GLU A 122 9.46 19.78 10.92
N ALA A 123 8.77 18.71 10.55
CA ALA A 123 9.12 17.36 10.97
C ALA A 123 10.50 16.92 10.43
N ILE A 124 10.81 17.22 9.17
CA ILE A 124 12.12 16.93 8.55
C ILE A 124 13.22 17.73 9.26
N LYS A 125 13.02 19.02 9.52
CA LYS A 125 13.99 19.86 10.25
C LYS A 125 14.27 19.32 11.65
N LYS A 126 13.23 18.89 12.38
CA LYS A 126 13.39 18.28 13.72
C LYS A 126 14.17 16.97 13.68
N GLN A 127 13.95 16.14 12.67
CA GLN A 127 14.70 14.89 12.49
C GLN A 127 16.18 15.15 12.17
N GLN A 128 16.48 16.21 11.41
CA GLN A 128 17.86 16.61 11.08
C GLN A 128 18.59 17.28 12.25
N ALA A 129 17.86 17.97 13.14
CA ALA A 129 18.45 18.67 14.29
C ALA A 129 18.66 17.76 15.53
N GLY A 130 18.06 16.57 15.55
CA GLY A 130 18.17 15.60 16.64
C GLY A 130 18.94 14.31 16.30
N GLY A 131 19.62 14.29 15.14
CA GLY A 131 20.45 13.19 14.67
C GLY A 131 21.94 13.49 14.82
#